data_AF-A0A7C3SBA2-F1
#
_entry.id   AF-A0A7C3SBA2-F1
#
_cell.length_a   1.000
_cell.length_b   1.000
_cell.length_c   1.000
_cell.angle_alpha   90.00
_cell.angle_beta   90.00
_cell.angle_gamma   90.00
#
_symmetry.space_group_name_H-M   'P 1'
#
loop_
_entity.id
_entity.type
_entity.pdbx_description
1 polymer ?
#
loop_
_entity_poly.entity_id
_entity_poly.type
_entity_poly.pdbx_seq_one_letter_code
_entity_poly.pdbx_strand_id
1 'polypeptide(L)'
;DVEVVYDDPIWKRTDNPNYCFLQWLDLEERLGLRPAFFFLSPVTGLPPHWRINYDITDEPILAALDLIEERGGEVGLLSIAHASENALAMERERLEDLGGVFVWGVRSYKFGNTPASVRHKSAVGFAYDSSWFAGQNEPSFLTGCAHPFRPLDAERWQVLPLVELSSVLDDRVLFGELMGGQRNGDATHLGIQMCETVLALNGVVCLSWQQHSFNQRATAFEQIVRHCQQLTANEIWCPAPREIAEWWTMRNEVKTSSRQVGKRWWVVEILPPDDLSDALAFVLAIPLPRKVRVLREGNLLPVKQLGSLGKMSLWGVSLILEPNEPFTLSVGATI
;
A
#
# COMPACT_ATOMS: atom_id res chain seq x y z
N ASP A 1 -12.03 -20.89 -10.97
CA ASP A 1 -12.23 -21.37 -9.59
C ASP A 1 -11.59 -22.72 -9.37
N VAL A 2 -10.29 -22.75 -9.12
CA VAL A 2 -9.67 -23.92 -8.48
C VAL A 2 -9.49 -23.52 -7.02
N GLU A 3 -10.55 -23.68 -6.23
CA GLU A 3 -10.45 -23.67 -4.77
C GLU A 3 -9.70 -24.94 -4.39
N VAL A 4 -8.37 -24.84 -4.29
CA VAL A 4 -7.56 -25.99 -3.88
C VAL A 4 -7.76 -26.19 -2.38
N VAL A 5 -8.63 -27.14 -2.06
CA VAL A 5 -8.83 -27.63 -0.70
C VAL A 5 -7.68 -28.54 -0.36
N TYR A 6 -6.93 -28.15 0.65
CA TYR A 6 -5.86 -28.96 1.20
C TYR A 6 -6.30 -29.45 2.59
N ASP A 7 -7.28 -30.37 2.60
CA ASP A 7 -7.65 -31.12 3.82
C ASP A 7 -6.74 -32.34 4.04
N ASP A 8 -5.65 -32.40 3.28
CA ASP A 8 -4.66 -33.46 3.32
C ASP A 8 -3.45 -32.99 4.16
N PRO A 9 -3.08 -33.74 5.23
CA PRO A 9 -1.94 -33.43 6.10
C PRO A 9 -0.63 -33.18 5.38
N ILE A 10 -0.45 -33.68 4.15
CA ILE A 10 0.73 -33.43 3.32
C ILE A 10 0.89 -31.94 3.01
N TRP A 11 -0.21 -31.24 2.80
CA TRP A 11 -0.21 -29.82 2.45
C TRP A 11 -0.15 -28.91 3.67
N LYS A 12 -0.12 -29.48 4.87
CA LYS A 12 0.10 -28.76 6.13
C LYS A 12 1.54 -28.85 6.62
N ARG A 13 2.48 -29.31 5.78
CA ARG A 13 3.88 -29.50 6.13
C ARG A 13 4.76 -28.37 5.61
N THR A 14 5.93 -28.21 6.23
CA THR A 14 6.97 -27.28 5.78
C THR A 14 7.56 -27.65 4.41
N ASP A 15 7.47 -28.92 3.98
CA ASP A 15 7.89 -29.40 2.66
C ASP A 15 6.82 -29.25 1.57
N ASN A 16 5.65 -28.67 1.90
CA ASN A 16 4.62 -28.36 0.94
C ASN A 16 5.20 -27.41 -0.14
N PRO A 17 5.09 -27.72 -1.45
CA PRO A 17 5.60 -26.87 -2.52
C PRO A 17 4.96 -25.48 -2.58
N ASN A 18 3.81 -25.29 -1.94
CA ASN A 18 3.14 -24.02 -1.76
C ASN A 18 3.57 -23.31 -0.46
N TYR A 19 4.30 -23.94 0.45
CA TYR A 19 4.87 -23.28 1.62
C TYR A 19 6.12 -22.47 1.19
N CYS A 20 5.89 -21.24 0.73
CA CYS A 20 6.91 -20.38 0.12
C CYS A 20 7.27 -19.13 0.96
N PHE A 21 7.00 -19.11 2.27
CA PHE A 21 7.26 -17.93 3.11
C PHE A 21 8.74 -17.53 3.08
N LEU A 22 9.65 -18.48 3.29
CA LEU A 22 11.09 -18.24 3.25
C LEU A 22 11.53 -17.74 1.86
N GLN A 23 11.04 -18.36 0.79
CA GLN A 23 11.39 -17.95 -0.57
C GLN A 23 10.93 -16.52 -0.89
N TRP A 24 9.74 -16.12 -0.43
CA TRP A 24 9.26 -14.74 -0.56
C TRP A 24 10.13 -13.77 0.24
N LEU A 25 10.39 -14.07 1.52
CA LEU A 25 11.25 -13.24 2.37
C LEU A 25 12.66 -13.05 1.78
N ASP A 26 13.28 -14.12 1.27
CA ASP A 26 14.60 -14.05 0.64
C ASP A 26 14.59 -13.22 -0.65
N LEU A 27 13.52 -13.33 -1.45
CA LEU A 27 13.34 -12.52 -2.66
C LEU A 27 13.18 -11.04 -2.31
N GLU A 28 12.32 -10.74 -1.35
CA GLU A 28 11.99 -9.38 -0.93
C GLU A 28 13.17 -8.69 -0.24
N GLU A 29 13.92 -9.40 0.61
CA GLU A 29 15.15 -8.90 1.22
C GLU A 29 16.21 -8.58 0.15
N ARG A 30 16.41 -9.48 -0.84
CA ARG A 30 17.32 -9.25 -1.96
C ARG A 30 16.92 -8.05 -2.84
N LEU A 31 15.64 -7.67 -2.80
CA LEU A 31 15.10 -6.49 -3.46
C LEU A 31 15.03 -5.27 -2.54
N GLY A 32 15.43 -5.37 -1.26
CA GLY A 32 15.36 -4.28 -0.29
C GLY A 32 13.93 -3.84 0.02
N LEU A 33 12.97 -4.77 -0.03
CA LEU A 33 11.57 -4.54 0.30
C LEU A 33 11.31 -4.92 1.76
N ARG A 34 10.26 -4.32 2.34
CA ARG A 34 9.72 -4.71 3.65
C ARG A 34 8.28 -5.20 3.47
N PRO A 35 8.03 -6.51 3.60
CA PRO A 35 6.73 -7.08 3.24
C PRO A 35 5.73 -7.09 4.39
N ALA A 36 4.46 -7.35 4.04
CA ALA A 36 3.42 -7.73 4.98
C ALA A 36 2.72 -9.00 4.51
N PHE A 37 2.57 -9.98 5.41
CA PHE A 37 1.88 -11.25 5.16
C PHE A 37 0.54 -11.26 5.88
N PHE A 38 -0.55 -11.47 5.13
CA PHE A 38 -1.91 -11.43 5.69
C PHE A 38 -2.47 -12.83 5.96
N PHE A 39 -2.81 -13.11 7.21
CA PHE A 39 -3.29 -14.42 7.66
C PHE A 39 -4.78 -14.40 8.04
N LEU A 40 -5.49 -15.47 7.69
CA LEU A 40 -6.82 -15.76 8.20
C LEU A 40 -6.69 -16.33 9.61
N SER A 41 -7.41 -15.74 10.56
CA SER A 41 -7.50 -16.22 11.94
C SER A 41 -8.96 -16.31 12.40
N PRO A 42 -9.82 -17.10 11.70
CA PRO A 42 -11.25 -17.02 11.90
C PRO A 42 -11.66 -17.52 13.29
N VAL A 43 -12.42 -16.70 14.02
CA VAL A 43 -13.04 -17.09 15.30
C VAL A 43 -14.49 -17.53 15.16
N THR A 44 -15.06 -17.34 13.97
CA THR A 44 -16.39 -17.82 13.59
C THR A 44 -16.29 -18.84 12.47
N GLY A 45 -17.29 -19.72 12.38
CA GLY A 45 -17.39 -20.66 11.27
C GLY A 45 -17.36 -19.94 9.93
N LEU A 46 -16.47 -20.38 9.04
CA LEU A 46 -16.35 -19.84 7.70
C LEU A 46 -17.57 -20.21 6.84
N PRO A 47 -17.87 -19.43 5.79
CA PRO A 47 -18.85 -19.84 4.80
C PRO A 47 -18.53 -21.26 4.26
N PRO A 48 -19.53 -22.14 4.06
CA PRO A 48 -19.27 -23.55 3.68
C PRO A 48 -18.50 -23.75 2.36
N HIS A 49 -18.50 -22.73 1.50
CA HIS A 49 -17.77 -22.70 0.23
C HIS A 49 -16.33 -22.20 0.40
N TRP A 50 -15.98 -21.59 1.54
CA TRP A 50 -14.60 -21.22 1.81
C TRP A 50 -13.81 -22.46 2.20
N ARG A 51 -12.63 -22.58 1.62
CA ARG A 51 -11.71 -23.68 1.82
C ARG A 51 -10.36 -23.07 2.16
N ILE A 52 -10.06 -23.00 3.46
CA ILE A 52 -8.72 -22.60 3.93
C ILE A 52 -7.84 -23.85 3.89
N ASN A 53 -6.60 -23.65 3.47
CA ASN A 53 -5.58 -24.68 3.35
C ASN A 53 -4.66 -24.81 4.58
N TYR A 54 -4.97 -24.10 5.66
CA TYR A 54 -4.22 -24.14 6.92
C TYR A 54 -5.14 -23.78 8.09
N ASP A 55 -4.76 -24.22 9.29
CA ASP A 55 -5.19 -23.62 10.55
C ASP A 55 -4.07 -22.71 11.05
N ILE A 56 -4.42 -21.54 11.61
CA ILE A 56 -3.45 -20.60 12.15
C ILE A 56 -2.62 -21.19 13.32
N THR A 57 -3.12 -22.26 13.94
CA THR A 57 -2.44 -23.02 15.00
C THR A 57 -1.59 -24.18 14.48
N ASP A 58 -1.58 -24.45 13.17
CA ASP A 58 -0.71 -25.48 12.58
C ASP A 58 0.76 -25.09 12.79
N GLU A 59 1.60 -26.04 13.22
CA GLU A 59 3.02 -25.80 13.57
C GLU A 59 3.82 -25.09 12.46
N PRO A 60 3.67 -25.42 11.16
CA PRO A 60 4.37 -24.68 10.11
C PRO A 60 3.89 -23.24 9.95
N ILE A 61 2.63 -22.93 10.29
CA ILE A 61 2.14 -21.55 10.23
C ILE A 61 2.72 -20.74 11.39
N LEU A 62 2.76 -21.30 12.60
CA LEU A 62 3.40 -20.66 13.74
C LEU A 62 4.89 -20.39 13.45
N ALA A 63 5.60 -21.37 12.90
CA ALA A 63 6.98 -21.17 12.45
C ALA A 63 7.12 -20.12 11.34
N ALA A 64 6.11 -19.93 10.49
CA ALA A 64 6.08 -18.85 9.51
C ALA A 64 5.95 -17.47 10.18
N LEU A 65 5.08 -17.35 11.20
CA LEU A 65 4.89 -16.10 11.95
C LEU A 65 6.20 -15.67 12.63
N ASP A 66 6.86 -16.59 13.34
CA ASP A 66 8.17 -16.37 13.97
C ASP A 66 9.20 -15.92 12.92
N LEU A 67 9.29 -16.64 11.79
CA LEU A 67 10.23 -16.32 10.72
C LEU A 67 9.99 -14.93 10.12
N ILE A 68 8.72 -14.55 9.90
CA ILE A 68 8.37 -13.25 9.34
C ILE A 68 8.80 -12.14 10.31
N GLU A 69 8.52 -12.29 11.61
CA GLU A 69 8.91 -11.33 12.64
C GLU A 69 10.43 -11.21 12.75
N GLU A 70 11.16 -12.34 12.83
CA GLU A 70 12.63 -12.37 12.91
C GLU A 70 13.30 -11.66 11.73
N ARG A 71 12.67 -11.70 10.55
CA ARG A 71 13.15 -11.07 9.31
C ARG A 71 12.63 -9.64 9.13
N GLY A 72 11.89 -9.11 10.11
CA GLY A 72 11.36 -7.74 10.10
C GLY A 72 10.19 -7.51 9.14
N GLY A 73 9.51 -8.59 8.73
CA GLY A 73 8.27 -8.51 7.97
C GLY A 73 7.07 -8.24 8.89
N GLU A 74 6.02 -7.65 8.33
CA GLU A 74 4.78 -7.38 9.05
C GLU A 74 3.81 -8.56 8.97
N VAL A 75 3.12 -8.87 10.06
CA VAL A 75 1.98 -9.79 10.10
C VAL A 75 0.69 -8.98 10.10
N GLY A 76 -0.15 -9.20 9.09
CA GLY A 76 -1.44 -8.54 8.90
C GLY A 76 -2.62 -9.50 9.05
N LEU A 77 -3.82 -8.97 9.31
CA LEU A 77 -5.05 -9.78 9.35
C LEU A 77 -5.70 -9.85 7.96
N LEU A 78 -5.93 -11.06 7.45
CA LEU A 78 -6.82 -11.30 6.33
C LEU A 78 -8.25 -11.52 6.85
N SER A 79 -9.03 -10.44 6.93
CA SER A 79 -10.40 -10.42 7.41
C SER A 79 -11.42 -10.99 6.42
N ILE A 80 -12.55 -11.41 6.97
CA ILE A 80 -13.76 -11.75 6.22
C ILE A 80 -14.61 -10.49 6.09
N ALA A 81 -15.04 -10.15 4.86
CA ALA A 81 -15.73 -8.89 4.53
C ALA A 81 -17.00 -8.58 5.36
N HIS A 82 -17.59 -9.59 6.01
CA HIS A 82 -18.82 -9.47 6.80
C HIS A 82 -18.62 -9.78 8.29
N ALA A 83 -17.38 -9.80 8.77
CA ALA A 83 -17.11 -9.93 10.20
C ALA A 83 -17.72 -8.75 10.98
N SER A 84 -18.34 -9.06 12.12
CA SER A 84 -18.74 -8.04 13.08
C SER A 84 -17.49 -7.39 13.70
N GLU A 85 -17.63 -6.20 14.27
CA GLU A 85 -16.55 -5.53 15.01
C GLU A 85 -15.93 -6.45 16.07
N ASN A 86 -16.76 -7.15 16.86
CA ASN A 86 -16.30 -8.07 17.89
C ASN A 86 -15.58 -9.29 17.30
N ALA A 87 -16.10 -9.87 16.21
CA ALA A 87 -15.41 -10.97 15.55
C ALA A 87 -14.04 -10.51 15.05
N LEU A 88 -13.97 -9.38 14.35
CA LEU A 88 -12.72 -8.83 13.82
C LEU A 88 -11.71 -8.52 14.93
N ALA A 89 -12.15 -8.00 16.08
CA ALA A 89 -11.31 -7.78 17.25
C ALA A 89 -10.72 -9.10 17.77
N MET A 90 -11.55 -10.14 17.91
CA MET A 90 -11.10 -11.46 18.36
C MET A 90 -10.18 -12.16 17.34
N GLU A 91 -10.41 -11.99 16.04
CA GLU A 91 -9.51 -12.51 15.00
C GLU A 91 -8.14 -11.84 15.08
N ARG A 92 -8.11 -10.52 15.34
CA ARG A 92 -6.86 -9.77 15.55
C ARG A 92 -6.15 -10.24 16.81
N GLU A 93 -6.83 -10.23 17.96
CA GLU A 93 -6.26 -10.64 19.26
C GLU A 93 -5.71 -12.06 19.18
N ARG A 94 -6.45 -13.00 18.57
CA ARG A 94 -5.98 -14.38 18.38
C ARG A 94 -4.69 -14.44 17.55
N LEU A 95 -4.56 -13.62 16.50
CA LEU A 95 -3.36 -13.59 15.67
C LEU A 95 -2.18 -12.94 16.40
N GLU A 96 -2.44 -11.87 17.16
CA GLU A 96 -1.47 -11.21 18.03
C GLU A 96 -0.93 -12.16 19.11
N ASP A 97 -1.82 -12.91 19.77
CA ASP A 97 -1.46 -13.89 20.81
C ASP A 97 -0.64 -15.06 20.25
N LEU A 98 -0.99 -15.57 19.07
CA LEU A 98 -0.30 -16.71 18.45
C LEU A 98 1.06 -16.31 17.87
N GLY A 99 1.16 -15.11 17.29
CA GLY A 99 2.38 -14.63 16.65
C GLY A 99 3.29 -13.81 17.56
N GLY A 100 2.85 -13.41 18.75
CA GLY A 100 3.63 -12.50 19.61
C GLY A 100 3.81 -11.08 19.03
N VAL A 101 3.00 -10.72 18.04
CA VAL A 101 3.13 -9.50 17.23
C VAL A 101 1.96 -8.54 17.47
N PHE A 102 2.13 -7.27 17.08
CA PHE A 102 1.02 -6.34 16.95
C PHE A 102 0.55 -6.28 15.50
N VAL A 103 -0.76 -6.42 15.25
CA VAL A 103 -1.31 -6.50 13.90
C VAL A 103 -1.82 -5.12 13.47
N TRP A 104 -1.01 -4.42 12.68
CA TRP A 104 -1.28 -3.04 12.22
C TRP A 104 -2.25 -2.98 11.06
N GLY A 105 -2.10 -3.90 10.13
CA GLY A 105 -2.82 -3.92 8.87
C GLY A 105 -3.96 -4.93 8.81
N VAL A 106 -4.97 -4.58 8.02
CA VAL A 106 -6.02 -5.51 7.60
C VAL A 106 -6.15 -5.54 6.09
N ARG A 107 -6.53 -6.70 5.57
CA ARG A 107 -6.99 -6.87 4.20
C ARG A 107 -8.20 -7.78 4.22
N SER A 108 -9.15 -7.60 3.32
CA SER A 108 -10.31 -8.44 3.21
C SER A 108 -10.10 -9.46 2.10
N TYR A 109 -10.46 -10.70 2.41
CA TYR A 109 -10.46 -11.76 1.43
C TYR A 109 -11.29 -11.36 0.20
N LYS A 110 -10.72 -11.59 -1.00
CA LYS A 110 -11.30 -11.17 -2.30
C LYS A 110 -11.67 -9.67 -2.38
N PHE A 111 -11.00 -8.81 -1.61
CA PHE A 111 -11.20 -7.35 -1.65
C PHE A 111 -12.63 -6.91 -1.30
N GLY A 112 -13.37 -7.74 -0.56
CA GLY A 112 -14.74 -7.42 -0.18
C GLY A 112 -14.78 -6.37 0.93
N ASN A 113 -15.47 -5.25 0.69
CA ASN A 113 -15.76 -4.25 1.73
C ASN A 113 -17.21 -3.79 1.66
N THR A 114 -17.77 -3.52 2.84
CA THR A 114 -19.04 -2.84 3.03
C THR A 114 -18.80 -1.58 3.87
N PRO A 115 -19.68 -0.57 3.84
CA PRO A 115 -19.54 0.59 4.74
C PRO A 115 -19.42 0.18 6.21
N ALA A 116 -20.12 -0.87 6.63
CA ALA A 116 -20.02 -1.42 7.98
C ALA A 116 -18.65 -2.06 8.26
N SER A 117 -18.10 -2.86 7.34
CA SER A 117 -16.80 -3.51 7.57
C SER A 117 -15.65 -2.50 7.67
N VAL A 118 -15.68 -1.44 6.87
CA VAL A 118 -14.69 -0.36 6.93
C VAL A 118 -14.75 0.36 8.29
N ARG A 119 -15.96 0.61 8.81
CA ARG A 119 -16.15 1.14 10.17
C ARG A 119 -15.62 0.20 11.24
N HIS A 120 -15.95 -1.10 11.16
CA HIS A 120 -15.47 -2.08 12.13
C HIS A 120 -13.94 -2.14 12.16
N LYS A 121 -13.28 -2.14 10.99
CA LYS A 121 -11.81 -2.10 10.89
C LYS A 121 -11.23 -0.86 11.57
N SER A 122 -11.83 0.31 11.32
CA SER A 122 -11.42 1.54 11.98
C SER A 122 -11.67 1.52 13.49
N ALA A 123 -12.79 0.97 13.96
CA ALA A 123 -13.15 0.89 15.37
C ALA A 123 -12.25 -0.09 16.16
N VAL A 124 -11.88 -1.22 15.55
CA VAL A 124 -10.89 -2.17 16.10
C VAL A 124 -9.50 -1.51 16.22
N GLY A 125 -9.22 -0.50 15.39
CA GLY A 125 -8.00 0.29 15.48
C GLY A 125 -6.87 -0.19 14.58
N PHE A 126 -7.18 -0.76 13.41
CA PHE A 126 -6.16 -0.98 12.37
C PHE A 126 -5.62 0.36 11.88
N ALA A 127 -4.32 0.44 11.64
CA ALA A 127 -3.68 1.63 11.08
C ALA A 127 -4.01 1.79 9.58
N TYR A 128 -4.12 0.67 8.87
CA TYR A 128 -4.46 0.67 7.45
C TYR A 128 -5.30 -0.51 6.99
N ASP A 129 -5.99 -0.32 5.87
CA ASP A 129 -6.69 -1.33 5.09
C ASP A 129 -6.13 -1.33 3.66
N SER A 130 -5.97 -2.51 3.04
CA SER A 130 -5.56 -2.67 1.64
C SER A 130 -6.54 -3.58 0.89
N SER A 131 -7.81 -3.29 1.09
CA SER A 131 -8.94 -4.08 0.55
C SER A 131 -9.65 -3.38 -0.59
N TRP A 132 -9.56 -2.06 -0.68
CA TRP A 132 -10.26 -1.29 -1.69
C TRP A 132 -9.51 -1.46 -3.00
N PHE A 133 -10.08 -2.29 -3.88
CA PHE A 133 -9.48 -2.65 -5.15
C PHE A 133 -10.49 -2.53 -6.30
N ALA A 134 -10.11 -1.87 -7.40
CA ALA A 134 -11.01 -1.58 -8.52
C ALA A 134 -11.17 -2.72 -9.52
N GLY A 135 -10.12 -3.52 -9.73
CA GLY A 135 -9.94 -4.23 -10.98
C GLY A 135 -10.06 -5.73 -10.88
N GLN A 136 -11.26 -6.32 -10.89
CA GLN A 136 -11.37 -7.79 -10.91
C GLN A 136 -10.92 -8.41 -12.25
N ASN A 137 -10.93 -7.62 -13.33
CA ASN A 137 -10.64 -8.10 -14.69
C ASN A 137 -9.30 -7.60 -15.24
N GLU A 138 -8.85 -6.42 -14.80
CA GLU A 138 -7.61 -5.79 -15.23
C GLU A 138 -7.05 -4.84 -14.15
N PRO A 139 -5.72 -4.67 -14.08
CA PRO A 139 -5.10 -3.70 -13.17
C PRO A 139 -5.67 -2.29 -13.40
N SER A 140 -6.16 -1.67 -12.34
CA SER A 140 -6.77 -0.34 -12.39
C SER A 140 -6.71 0.34 -11.04
N PHE A 141 -6.90 1.67 -11.04
CA PHE A 141 -6.92 2.48 -9.83
C PHE A 141 -8.35 2.67 -9.34
N LEU A 142 -8.62 2.22 -8.12
CA LEU A 142 -9.87 2.54 -7.45
C LEU A 142 -9.88 4.03 -7.13
N THR A 143 -10.87 4.74 -7.69
CA THR A 143 -10.98 6.21 -7.69
C THR A 143 -10.01 6.96 -8.60
N GLY A 144 -9.31 6.28 -9.53
CA GLY A 144 -8.37 6.95 -10.44
C GLY A 144 -7.17 7.60 -9.74
N CYS A 145 -6.89 7.20 -8.50
CA CYS A 145 -5.82 7.77 -7.69
C CYS A 145 -4.78 6.69 -7.33
N ALA A 146 -3.51 7.09 -7.33
CA ALA A 146 -2.38 6.26 -6.92
C ALA A 146 -1.94 6.56 -5.48
N HIS A 147 -2.68 7.37 -4.73
CA HIS A 147 -2.35 7.76 -3.36
C HIS A 147 -3.23 7.06 -2.33
N PRO A 148 -2.70 6.78 -1.13
CA PRO A 148 -3.52 6.43 0.00
C PRO A 148 -4.57 7.50 0.31
N PHE A 149 -5.62 7.14 1.03
CA PHE A 149 -6.62 8.09 1.53
C PHE A 149 -7.21 7.61 2.86
N ARG A 150 -7.99 8.47 3.52
CA ARG A 150 -8.74 8.08 4.72
C ARG A 150 -10.21 7.96 4.34
N PRO A 151 -10.86 6.79 4.49
CA PRO A 151 -12.25 6.64 4.12
C PRO A 151 -13.17 7.60 4.89
N LEU A 152 -14.14 8.18 4.18
CA LEU A 152 -15.22 8.95 4.79
C LEU A 152 -16.37 8.01 5.15
N ASP A 153 -16.75 7.97 6.43
CA ASP A 153 -18.03 7.42 6.84
C ASP A 153 -19.13 8.42 6.45
N ALA A 154 -19.74 8.21 5.29
CA ALA A 154 -20.76 9.11 4.74
C ALA A 154 -22.05 9.15 5.58
N GLU A 155 -22.33 8.12 6.40
CA GLU A 155 -23.50 8.13 7.29
C GLU A 155 -23.26 9.04 8.50
N ARG A 156 -22.04 9.05 9.04
CA ARG A 156 -21.66 9.87 10.20
C ARG A 156 -20.98 11.19 9.83
N TRP A 157 -20.66 11.39 8.55
CA TRP A 157 -19.84 12.50 8.04
C TRP A 157 -18.51 12.64 8.77
N GLN A 158 -17.84 11.52 9.01
CA GLN A 158 -16.57 11.46 9.75
C GLN A 158 -15.49 10.77 8.94
N VAL A 159 -14.33 11.40 8.84
CA VAL A 159 -13.13 10.76 8.28
C VAL A 159 -12.63 9.73 9.29
N LEU A 160 -12.54 8.47 8.87
CA LEU A 160 -12.12 7.39 9.75
C LEU A 160 -10.61 7.48 10.05
N PRO A 161 -10.16 7.14 11.27
CA PRO A 161 -8.75 6.92 11.61
C PRO A 161 -8.25 5.58 11.04
N LEU A 162 -8.31 5.44 9.73
CA LEU A 162 -7.87 4.27 8.96
C LEU A 162 -7.33 4.76 7.63
N VAL A 163 -6.12 4.35 7.25
CA VAL A 163 -5.54 4.68 5.93
C VAL A 163 -5.86 3.55 4.95
N GLU A 164 -6.43 3.86 3.79
CA GLU A 164 -6.63 2.89 2.72
C GLU A 164 -5.47 2.93 1.73
N LEU A 165 -4.89 1.77 1.44
CA LEU A 165 -3.85 1.53 0.44
C LEU A 165 -4.46 0.89 -0.81
N SER A 166 -5.14 1.69 -1.63
CA SER A 166 -6.05 1.23 -2.69
C SER A 166 -5.40 0.91 -4.06
N SER A 167 -4.20 1.42 -4.31
CA SER A 167 -3.47 1.15 -5.55
C SER A 167 -2.78 -0.22 -5.46
N VAL A 168 -3.60 -1.26 -5.46
CA VAL A 168 -3.15 -2.66 -5.37
C VAL A 168 -2.95 -3.25 -6.76
N LEU A 169 -1.80 -3.88 -6.98
CA LEU A 169 -1.55 -4.74 -8.14
C LEU A 169 -1.62 -6.19 -7.67
N ASP A 170 -2.74 -6.87 -7.92
CA ASP A 170 -2.96 -8.26 -7.52
C ASP A 170 -2.49 -9.23 -8.61
N ASP A 171 -1.71 -10.24 -8.24
CA ASP A 171 -1.15 -11.21 -9.17
C ASP A 171 -2.23 -12.02 -9.90
N ARG A 172 -3.35 -12.35 -9.26
CA ARG A 172 -4.45 -13.09 -9.90
C ARG A 172 -5.11 -12.26 -11.00
N VAL A 173 -5.16 -10.93 -10.83
CA VAL A 173 -5.68 -10.01 -11.85
C VAL A 173 -4.67 -9.80 -12.95
N LEU A 174 -3.41 -9.56 -12.58
CA LEU A 174 -2.33 -9.31 -13.51
C LEU A 174 -2.15 -10.48 -14.50
N PHE A 175 -2.28 -11.72 -14.00
CA PHE A 175 -2.19 -12.93 -14.80
C PHE A 175 -3.53 -13.41 -15.39
N GLY A 176 -4.63 -12.70 -15.16
CA GLY A 176 -5.95 -13.01 -15.73
C GLY A 176 -6.68 -14.21 -15.11
N GLU A 177 -6.22 -14.68 -13.95
CA GLU A 177 -6.78 -15.84 -13.23
C GLU A 177 -8.25 -15.62 -12.83
N LEU A 178 -8.60 -14.42 -12.37
CA LEU A 178 -9.97 -14.10 -11.96
C LEU A 178 -10.98 -14.12 -13.13
N MET A 179 -10.49 -14.06 -14.36
CA MET A 179 -11.30 -14.13 -15.59
C MET A 179 -11.29 -15.53 -16.22
N GLY A 180 -10.69 -16.53 -15.57
CA GLY A 180 -10.51 -17.87 -16.13
C GLY A 180 -9.54 -17.90 -17.33
N GLY A 181 -8.77 -16.82 -17.54
CA GLY A 181 -7.77 -16.70 -18.59
C GLY A 181 -6.34 -16.91 -18.08
N GLN A 182 -5.38 -16.77 -18.99
CA GLN A 182 -3.95 -16.74 -18.69
C GLN A 182 -3.30 -15.63 -19.52
N ARG A 183 -2.75 -14.60 -18.88
CA ARG A 183 -1.97 -13.52 -19.52
C ARG A 183 -0.46 -13.80 -19.47
N ASN A 184 -0.06 -15.02 -19.82
CA ASN A 184 1.35 -15.44 -19.74
C ASN A 184 2.19 -14.68 -20.77
N GLY A 185 3.15 -13.87 -20.30
CA GLY A 185 4.04 -13.02 -21.12
C GLY A 185 3.77 -11.52 -20.97
N ASP A 186 2.50 -11.10 -21.05
CA ASP A 186 2.12 -9.67 -20.96
C ASP A 186 1.98 -9.17 -19.52
N ALA A 187 1.79 -10.07 -18.56
CA ALA A 187 1.60 -9.75 -17.13
C ALA A 187 2.72 -8.85 -16.57
N THR A 188 3.99 -9.18 -16.82
CA THR A 188 5.12 -8.36 -16.35
C THR A 188 5.08 -6.96 -16.99
N HIS A 189 4.83 -6.88 -18.30
CA HIS A 189 4.78 -5.60 -19.01
C HIS A 189 3.66 -4.70 -18.47
N LEU A 190 2.48 -5.28 -18.26
CA LEU A 190 1.34 -4.57 -17.68
C LEU A 190 1.62 -4.09 -16.25
N GLY A 191 2.28 -4.92 -15.45
CA GLY A 191 2.70 -4.55 -14.09
C GLY A 191 3.71 -3.40 -14.08
N ILE A 192 4.67 -3.42 -15.01
CA ILE A 192 5.63 -2.33 -15.23
C ILE A 192 4.90 -1.03 -15.61
N GLN A 193 3.99 -1.06 -16.58
CA GLN A 193 3.24 0.13 -17.01
C GLN A 193 2.43 0.75 -15.87
N MET A 194 1.81 -0.09 -15.04
CA MET A 194 1.08 0.35 -13.86
C MET A 194 2.02 1.04 -12.86
N CYS A 195 3.16 0.42 -12.56
CA CYS A 195 4.13 1.00 -11.62
C CYS A 195 4.78 2.29 -12.15
N GLU A 196 5.07 2.37 -13.46
CA GLU A 196 5.53 3.61 -14.10
C GLU A 196 4.51 4.73 -13.96
N THR A 197 3.22 4.42 -14.10
CA THR A 197 2.14 5.39 -13.87
C THR A 197 2.15 5.87 -12.41
N VAL A 198 2.25 4.95 -11.44
CA VAL A 198 2.32 5.29 -10.02
C VAL A 198 3.54 6.17 -9.70
N LEU A 199 4.71 5.80 -10.23
CA LEU A 199 5.94 6.58 -10.08
C LEU A 199 5.79 8.00 -10.63
N ALA A 200 5.21 8.13 -11.82
CA ALA A 200 5.01 9.43 -12.45
C ALA A 200 3.99 10.30 -11.68
N LEU A 201 3.07 9.68 -10.93
CA LEU A 201 2.13 10.33 -10.03
C LEU A 201 2.69 10.57 -8.61
N ASN A 202 3.91 10.12 -8.29
CA ASN A 202 4.46 10.09 -6.92
C ASN A 202 3.52 9.35 -5.94
N GLY A 203 2.88 8.29 -6.42
CA GLY A 203 1.94 7.48 -5.66
C GLY A 203 2.60 6.34 -4.89
N VAL A 204 1.75 5.48 -4.35
CA VAL A 204 2.11 4.23 -3.66
C VAL A 204 1.48 3.08 -4.44
N VAL A 205 2.22 2.00 -4.67
CA VAL A 205 1.67 0.76 -5.22
C VAL A 205 1.88 -0.37 -4.24
N CYS A 206 0.81 -1.12 -3.94
CA CYS A 206 0.86 -2.34 -3.15
C CYS A 206 0.92 -3.53 -4.08
N LEU A 207 2.04 -4.25 -4.11
CA LEU A 207 2.17 -5.50 -4.86
C LEU A 207 1.56 -6.62 -4.01
N SER A 208 0.45 -7.21 -4.47
CA SER A 208 -0.26 -8.27 -3.77
C SER A 208 -0.07 -9.61 -4.48
N TRP A 209 0.81 -10.45 -3.96
CA TRP A 209 1.04 -11.80 -4.48
C TRP A 209 0.48 -12.87 -3.53
N GLN A 210 -0.08 -13.94 -4.09
CA GLN A 210 -0.45 -15.10 -3.30
C GLN A 210 0.80 -15.88 -2.90
N GLN A 211 0.83 -16.34 -1.65
CA GLN A 211 1.97 -17.06 -1.11
C GLN A 211 2.30 -18.32 -1.94
N HIS A 212 1.28 -19.06 -2.39
CA HIS A 212 1.44 -20.28 -3.20
C HIS A 212 1.83 -20.02 -4.66
N SER A 213 1.82 -18.77 -5.14
CA SER A 213 2.14 -18.44 -6.53
C SER A 213 3.63 -18.20 -6.78
N PHE A 214 4.49 -18.32 -5.75
CA PHE A 214 5.94 -18.06 -5.84
C PHE A 214 6.58 -18.71 -7.06
N ASN A 215 6.49 -20.04 -7.18
CA ASN A 215 7.15 -20.80 -8.24
C ASN A 215 6.73 -20.37 -9.66
N GLN A 216 5.53 -19.79 -9.80
CA GLN A 216 4.96 -19.41 -11.08
C GLN A 216 5.15 -17.91 -11.38
N ARG A 217 5.17 -17.06 -10.35
CA ARG A 217 5.00 -15.60 -10.49
C ARG A 217 6.10 -14.76 -9.85
N ALA A 218 7.02 -15.36 -9.09
CA ALA A 218 8.14 -14.64 -8.45
C ALA A 218 9.03 -13.90 -9.46
N THR A 219 9.28 -14.49 -10.62
CA THR A 219 10.09 -13.85 -11.69
C THR A 219 9.46 -12.54 -12.17
N ALA A 220 8.13 -12.50 -12.33
CA ALA A 220 7.43 -11.29 -12.75
C ALA A 220 7.47 -10.21 -11.67
N PHE A 221 7.26 -10.60 -10.40
CA PHE A 221 7.40 -9.71 -9.25
C PHE A 221 8.81 -9.08 -9.22
N GLU A 222 9.86 -9.90 -9.34
CA GLU A 222 11.24 -9.42 -9.36
C GLU A 222 11.50 -8.45 -10.51
N GLN A 223 11.03 -8.76 -11.72
CA GLN A 223 11.20 -7.91 -12.89
C GLN A 223 10.51 -6.55 -12.73
N ILE A 224 9.29 -6.51 -12.20
CA ILE A 224 8.55 -5.26 -11.95
C ILE A 224 9.30 -4.38 -10.94
N VAL A 225 9.73 -4.96 -9.82
CA VAL A 225 10.44 -4.22 -8.77
C VAL A 225 11.79 -3.70 -9.27
N ARG A 226 12.59 -4.54 -9.93
CA ARG A 226 13.89 -4.14 -10.48
C ARG A 226 13.77 -3.04 -11.53
N HIS A 227 12.73 -3.10 -12.36
CA HIS A 227 12.46 -2.04 -13.33
C HIS A 227 12.23 -0.70 -12.64
N CYS A 228 11.40 -0.66 -11.60
CA CYS A 228 11.14 0.55 -10.83
C CYS A 228 12.39 1.09 -10.13
N GLN A 229 13.21 0.21 -9.56
CA GLN A 229 14.48 0.57 -8.95
C GLN A 229 15.47 1.14 -9.95
N GLN A 230 15.59 0.53 -11.14
CA GLN A 230 16.46 1.03 -12.21
C GLN A 230 15.99 2.38 -12.73
N LEU A 231 14.68 2.53 -12.99
CA LEU A 231 14.08 3.76 -13.48
C LEU A 231 14.28 4.93 -12.51
N THR A 232 14.29 4.66 -11.21
CA THR A 232 14.48 5.66 -10.15
C THR A 232 15.92 5.77 -9.66
N ALA A 233 16.88 5.05 -10.26
CA ALA A 233 18.25 4.94 -9.76
C ALA A 233 18.34 4.56 -8.26
N ASN A 234 17.42 3.71 -7.80
CA ASN A 234 17.22 3.30 -6.40
C ASN A 234 16.78 4.43 -5.44
N GLU A 235 16.23 5.54 -5.95
CA GLU A 235 15.62 6.59 -5.14
C GLU A 235 14.14 6.34 -4.78
N ILE A 236 13.64 5.11 -5.03
CA ILE A 236 12.30 4.69 -4.60
C ILE A 236 12.30 4.28 -3.12
N TRP A 237 11.27 4.68 -2.39
CA TRP A 237 11.04 4.22 -1.02
C TRP A 237 10.26 2.90 -1.04
N CYS A 238 10.83 1.86 -0.42
CA CYS A 238 10.22 0.52 -0.29
C CYS A 238 9.87 0.18 1.17
N PRO A 239 8.92 0.90 1.80
CA PRO A 239 8.53 0.66 3.18
C PRO A 239 7.58 -0.53 3.36
N ALA A 240 7.42 -0.95 4.61
CA ALA A 240 6.30 -1.76 5.02
C ALA A 240 4.99 -0.94 4.88
N PRO A 241 3.85 -1.60 4.63
CA PRO A 241 2.55 -0.93 4.56
C PRO A 241 2.21 -0.07 5.80
N ARG A 242 2.53 -0.55 7.01
CA ARG A 242 2.37 0.24 8.24
C ARG A 242 3.06 1.59 8.18
N GLU A 243 4.29 1.65 7.68
CA GLU A 243 5.06 2.90 7.64
C GLU A 243 4.50 3.87 6.61
N ILE A 244 3.89 3.39 5.53
CA ILE A 244 3.08 4.25 4.64
C ILE A 244 1.91 4.84 5.41
N ALA A 245 1.21 4.04 6.20
CA ALA A 245 0.04 4.50 6.96
C ALA A 245 0.41 5.54 8.03
N GLU A 246 1.51 5.30 8.76
CA GLU A 246 2.08 6.23 9.72
C GLU A 246 2.49 7.53 9.02
N TRP A 247 3.30 7.43 7.96
CA TRP A 247 3.71 8.61 7.18
C TRP A 247 2.52 9.38 6.61
N TRP A 248 1.50 8.69 6.09
CA TRP A 248 0.31 9.32 5.51
C TRP A 248 -0.51 10.05 6.57
N THR A 249 -0.59 9.49 7.78
CA THR A 249 -1.25 10.12 8.92
C THR A 249 -0.48 11.36 9.37
N MET A 250 0.82 11.22 9.61
CA MET A 250 1.72 12.31 10.02
C MET A 250 1.74 13.46 8.99
N ARG A 251 1.75 13.14 7.69
CA ARG A 251 1.67 14.11 6.59
C ARG A 251 0.48 15.05 6.73
N ASN A 252 -0.67 14.54 7.15
CA ASN A 252 -1.89 15.34 7.29
C ASN A 252 -1.89 16.26 8.53
N GLU A 253 -0.94 16.06 9.45
CA GLU A 253 -0.75 16.89 10.65
C GLU A 253 0.25 18.01 10.43
N VAL A 254 1.01 17.97 9.33
CA VAL A 254 1.94 19.02 8.95
C VAL A 254 1.19 20.33 8.70
N LYS A 255 1.52 21.34 9.49
CA LYS A 255 0.97 22.69 9.30
C LYS A 255 1.90 23.50 8.42
N THR A 256 1.32 24.31 7.54
CA THR A 256 2.08 25.26 6.74
C THR A 256 1.64 26.68 7.06
N SER A 257 2.61 27.57 7.22
CA SER A 257 2.41 29.01 7.33
C SER A 257 3.12 29.65 6.14
N SER A 258 2.58 30.75 5.62
CA SER A 258 3.31 31.55 4.64
C SER A 258 3.18 33.03 4.95
N ARG A 259 4.29 33.75 4.77
CA ARG A 259 4.33 35.20 4.91
C ARG A 259 5.18 35.83 3.83
N GLN A 260 4.71 36.96 3.33
CA GLN A 260 5.46 37.74 2.36
C GLN A 260 6.61 38.48 3.04
N VAL A 261 7.80 38.45 2.44
CA VAL A 261 8.97 39.19 2.90
C VAL A 261 9.45 40.12 1.78
N GLY A 262 9.19 41.42 1.95
CA GLY A 262 9.43 42.42 0.91
C GLY A 262 8.53 42.23 -0.32
N LYS A 263 8.92 42.81 -1.46
CA LYS A 263 8.05 42.86 -2.65
C LYS A 263 8.00 41.57 -3.48
N ARG A 264 8.91 40.61 -3.23
CA ARG A 264 9.14 39.47 -4.16
C ARG A 264 9.43 38.14 -3.49
N TRP A 265 9.45 38.06 -2.17
CA TRP A 265 9.79 36.83 -1.46
C TRP A 265 8.63 36.37 -0.59
N TRP A 266 8.55 35.06 -0.43
CA TRP A 266 7.69 34.39 0.52
C TRP A 266 8.57 33.52 1.40
N VAL A 267 8.29 33.52 2.69
CA VAL A 267 8.78 32.51 3.60
C VAL A 267 7.61 31.56 3.82
N VAL A 268 7.84 30.28 3.54
CA VAL A 268 6.92 29.20 3.87
C VAL A 268 7.53 28.45 5.05
N GLU A 269 6.80 28.41 6.15
CA GLU A 269 7.18 27.65 7.34
C GLU A 269 6.40 26.35 7.33
N ILE A 270 7.12 25.25 7.51
CA ILE A 270 6.56 23.92 7.61
C ILE A 270 6.77 23.48 9.06
N LEU A 271 5.66 23.23 9.75
CA LEU A 271 5.62 22.85 11.15
C LEU A 271 5.19 21.37 11.21
N PRO A 272 6.15 20.44 11.32
CA PRO A 272 5.82 19.03 11.53
C PRO A 272 5.23 18.81 12.94
N PRO A 273 4.54 17.68 13.18
CA PRO A 273 4.11 17.28 14.52
C PRO A 273 5.33 17.01 15.45
N ASP A 274 5.12 17.18 16.76
CA ASP A 274 6.18 17.21 17.79
C ASP A 274 6.89 15.85 17.99
N ASP A 275 6.25 14.75 17.61
CA ASP A 275 6.71 13.36 17.74
C ASP A 275 7.49 12.86 16.51
N LEU A 276 7.74 13.73 15.54
CA LEU A 276 8.38 13.36 14.30
C LEU A 276 9.90 13.18 14.49
N SER A 277 10.32 11.94 14.70
CA SER A 277 11.74 11.57 14.91
C SER A 277 12.54 11.48 13.60
N ASP A 278 11.87 11.27 12.47
CA ASP A 278 12.50 10.82 11.22
C ASP A 278 12.48 11.88 10.11
N ALA A 279 13.27 11.64 9.06
CA ALA A 279 13.44 12.56 7.95
C ALA A 279 12.14 12.77 7.15
N LEU A 280 11.55 13.96 7.21
CA LEU A 280 10.50 14.36 6.28
C LEU A 280 11.07 14.70 4.91
N ALA A 281 10.56 14.01 3.89
CA ALA A 281 10.64 14.46 2.52
C ALA A 281 9.40 15.32 2.19
N PHE A 282 9.63 16.55 1.75
CA PHE A 282 8.58 17.41 1.21
C PHE A 282 8.88 17.74 -0.25
N VAL A 283 7.88 17.57 -1.11
CA VAL A 283 7.91 18.10 -2.47
C VAL A 283 7.15 19.42 -2.47
N LEU A 284 7.88 20.53 -2.61
CA LEU A 284 7.28 21.85 -2.78
C LEU A 284 7.27 22.19 -4.28
N ALA A 285 6.09 22.08 -4.90
CA ALA A 285 5.91 22.50 -6.28
C ALA A 285 5.83 24.03 -6.34
N ILE A 286 6.94 24.68 -6.70
CA ILE A 286 6.99 26.14 -6.90
C ILE A 286 6.86 26.44 -8.39
N PRO A 287 5.90 27.26 -8.81
CA PRO A 287 5.54 27.36 -10.22
C PRO A 287 6.50 28.12 -11.15
N LEU A 288 7.70 28.54 -10.69
CA LEU A 288 8.61 29.38 -11.49
C LEU A 288 10.09 29.06 -11.27
N PRO A 289 10.97 29.29 -12.27
CA PRO A 289 12.38 28.88 -12.29
C PRO A 289 13.28 29.87 -11.52
N ARG A 290 12.87 30.27 -10.31
CA ARG A 290 13.70 31.14 -9.47
C ARG A 290 14.57 30.32 -8.52
N LYS A 291 15.66 30.95 -8.06
CA LYS A 291 16.57 30.42 -7.04
C LYS A 291 15.77 30.08 -5.77
N VAL A 292 15.45 28.81 -5.58
CA VAL A 292 14.90 28.28 -4.33
C VAL A 292 16.05 28.10 -3.35
N ARG A 293 15.84 28.49 -2.10
CA ARG A 293 16.75 28.21 -1.00
C ARG A 293 15.93 27.53 0.09
N VAL A 294 16.32 26.33 0.47
CA VAL A 294 15.74 25.63 1.62
C VAL A 294 16.67 25.83 2.79
N LEU A 295 16.12 26.19 3.96
CA LEU A 295 16.88 26.41 5.18
C LEU A 295 16.28 25.51 6.28
N ARG A 296 17.12 24.79 7.02
CA ARG A 296 16.74 24.09 8.25
C ARG A 296 17.63 24.59 9.39
N GLU A 297 17.02 25.17 10.42
CA GLU A 297 17.75 25.73 11.58
C GLU A 297 18.85 26.72 11.16
N GLY A 298 18.58 27.52 10.12
CA GLY A 298 19.53 28.49 9.56
C GLY A 298 20.57 27.90 8.58
N ASN A 299 20.66 26.57 8.44
CA ASN A 299 21.56 25.91 7.50
C ASN A 299 20.94 25.77 6.11
N LEU A 300 21.67 26.15 5.06
CA LEU A 300 21.22 26.00 3.68
C LEU A 300 21.25 24.52 3.28
N LEU A 301 20.11 23.99 2.87
CA LEU A 301 19.97 22.63 2.38
C LEU A 301 20.12 22.58 0.85
N PRO A 302 20.67 21.48 0.30
CA PRO A 302 20.69 21.27 -1.14
C PRO A 302 19.26 21.15 -1.68
N VAL A 303 18.98 21.83 -2.78
CA VAL A 303 17.71 21.72 -3.50
C VAL A 303 17.96 20.91 -4.76
N LYS A 304 17.44 19.68 -4.81
CA LYS A 304 17.43 18.88 -6.04
C LYS A 304 16.24 19.32 -6.88
N GLN A 305 16.50 19.86 -8.06
CA GLN A 305 15.44 20.12 -9.03
C GLN A 305 15.03 18.77 -9.61
N LEU A 306 13.78 18.34 -9.36
CA LEU A 306 13.21 17.22 -10.09
C LEU A 306 13.12 17.63 -11.57
N GLY A 307 13.60 16.77 -12.47
CA GLY A 307 13.51 17.01 -13.93
C GLY A 307 12.05 17.22 -14.37
N SER A 308 11.84 17.70 -15.60
CA SER A 308 10.48 17.76 -16.14
C SER A 308 9.84 16.37 -16.04
N LEU A 309 8.73 16.22 -15.31
CA LEU A 309 7.96 14.97 -15.15
C LEU A 309 7.30 14.47 -16.45
N GLY A 310 7.85 14.84 -17.62
CA GLY A 310 7.22 14.66 -18.92
C GLY A 310 5.95 15.50 -19.05
N LYS A 311 5.40 15.58 -20.27
CA LYS A 311 4.01 16.01 -20.46
C LYS A 311 3.11 14.83 -20.11
N MET A 312 2.60 14.78 -18.89
CA MET A 312 1.50 13.86 -18.56
C MET A 312 0.17 14.55 -18.80
N SER A 313 -0.64 13.99 -19.69
CA SER A 313 -2.04 14.39 -19.87
C SER A 313 -2.87 13.75 -18.76
N LEU A 314 -2.99 14.46 -17.63
CA LEU A 314 -4.03 14.15 -16.64
C LEU A 314 -5.38 14.59 -17.20
N TRP A 315 -6.38 13.71 -17.17
CA TRP A 315 -7.75 14.03 -17.58
C TRP A 315 -8.33 15.10 -16.64
N GLY A 316 -8.66 16.28 -17.16
CA GLY A 316 -9.27 17.39 -16.40
C GLY A 316 -9.02 18.77 -17.03
N VAL A 317 -9.97 19.21 -17.86
CA VAL A 317 -10.25 20.54 -18.46
C VAL A 317 -9.15 21.63 -18.43
N SER A 318 -8.75 22.10 -19.62
CA SER A 318 -8.02 23.36 -19.82
C SER A 318 -8.94 24.58 -19.62
N LEU A 319 -8.53 25.54 -18.79
CA LEU A 319 -9.07 26.90 -18.77
C LEU A 319 -8.03 27.89 -19.32
N ILE A 320 -8.46 28.76 -20.22
CA ILE A 320 -7.65 29.83 -20.82
C ILE A 320 -7.98 31.14 -20.12
N LEU A 321 -6.98 31.85 -19.59
CA LEU A 321 -7.04 33.29 -19.28
C LEU A 321 -5.68 33.95 -19.56
N GLU A 322 -5.70 35.14 -20.18
CA GLU A 322 -4.54 35.99 -20.49
C GLU A 322 -4.24 37.03 -19.37
N PRO A 323 -3.18 37.86 -19.44
CA PRO A 323 -1.77 37.48 -19.35
C PRO A 323 -1.04 38.22 -18.20
N ASN A 324 -0.20 37.47 -17.45
CA ASN A 324 1.14 37.83 -16.94
C ASN A 324 1.63 36.98 -15.75
N GLU A 325 1.15 35.74 -15.63
CA GLU A 325 1.91 34.50 -15.82
C GLU A 325 1.07 33.32 -15.25
N PRO A 326 0.76 32.29 -16.05
CA PRO A 326 -0.02 31.15 -15.58
C PRO A 326 0.82 30.28 -14.65
N PHE A 327 0.26 29.88 -13.50
CA PHE A 327 0.84 28.83 -12.68
C PHE A 327 -0.15 27.71 -12.42
N THR A 328 0.33 26.49 -12.59
CA THR A 328 -0.38 25.27 -12.23
C THR A 328 -0.15 25.02 -10.75
N LEU A 329 -1.21 25.10 -9.95
CA LEU A 329 -1.22 24.54 -8.61
C LEU A 329 -1.89 23.17 -8.70
N SER A 330 -1.11 22.09 -8.84
CA SER A 330 -1.62 20.76 -8.52
C SER A 330 -1.52 20.59 -7.01
N VAL A 331 -2.58 20.97 -6.30
CA VAL A 331 -2.79 20.48 -4.95
C VAL A 331 -3.49 19.15 -5.11
N GLY A 332 -2.73 18.07 -4.94
CA GLY A 332 -3.30 16.80 -4.52
C GLY A 332 -3.81 16.94 -3.09
N ALA A 333 -4.99 17.54 -2.95
CA ALA A 333 -5.91 17.31 -1.85
C ALA A 333 -7.10 16.60 -2.49
N THR A 334 -7.19 15.30 -2.29
CA THR A 334 -8.33 14.53 -2.78
C THR A 334 -9.46 14.64 -1.77
N ILE A 335 -10.66 14.99 -2.24
CA ILE A 335 -11.94 14.74 -1.55
C ILE A 335 -12.28 13.26 -1.71
#